data_AF-A0A9E3ZSX0-F1
#
_entry.id   AF-A0A9E3ZSX0-F1
#
_cell.length_a   1.000
_cell.length_b   1.000
_cell.length_c   1.000
_cell.angle_alpha   90.00
_cell.angle_beta   90.00
_cell.angle_gamma   90.00
#
_symmetry.space_group_name_H-M   'P 1'
#
loop_
_entity.id
_entity.type
_entity.pdbx_description
1 polymer ?
#
loop_
_entity_poly.entity_id
_entity_poly.type
_entity_poly.pdbx_seq_one_letter_code
_entity_poly.pdbx_strand_id
1 'polypeptide(L)'
;MKVMVTTENQSLEAILSSSFFQELCNLLNNESKPTLREIKQQISTPKIDQQLDMLIKEAIVKREDKRYSLLLPTMQASTSMTYEMVKEKVISYLAALSLEERSIAFIHLYPKNKDYSPFLLDETVPFSYYATIFNDLVTITSLATQEDAWTLPHYFQSHLKSAANSLFEPMESLIGDVDPHYYLDQVWTILDKIQQQRRRIRENIFLTSLQQFQLIDYQDRWVVTVPIQTSLTTFGLNRELEEEFSHLSFAEQCMLLGECLQYFGLSQLTVITM
;
A
#
# COMPACT_ATOMS: atom_id res chain seq x y z
N MET A 1 -12.98 10.53 -3.41
CA MET A 1 -13.14 9.06 -3.55
C MET A 1 -12.03 8.56 -4.42
N LYS A 2 -11.33 7.51 -4.00
CA LYS A 2 -10.23 6.92 -4.75
C LYS A 2 -10.66 5.62 -5.39
N VAL A 3 -10.11 5.26 -6.55
CA VAL A 3 -10.40 3.98 -7.17
C VAL A 3 -9.25 3.02 -6.91
N MET A 4 -9.59 1.86 -6.38
CA MET A 4 -8.65 0.79 -6.07
C MET A 4 -8.82 -0.28 -7.14
N VAL A 5 -7.90 -0.29 -8.10
CA VAL A 5 -7.84 -1.27 -9.19
C VAL A 5 -6.41 -1.78 -9.27
N THR A 6 -6.26 -3.08 -9.52
CA THR A 6 -5.00 -3.61 -10.02
C THR A 6 -5.19 -3.93 -11.50
N THR A 7 -4.33 -3.38 -12.33
CA THR A 7 -4.35 -3.64 -13.77
C THR A 7 -2.92 -3.68 -14.28
N GLU A 8 -2.60 -4.66 -15.13
CA GLU A 8 -1.34 -4.69 -15.88
C GLU A 8 -1.41 -3.79 -17.13
N ASN A 9 -2.60 -3.27 -17.44
CA ASN A 9 -2.82 -2.38 -18.56
C ASN A 9 -2.41 -0.95 -18.17
N GLN A 10 -1.19 -0.56 -18.53
CA GLN A 10 -0.66 0.79 -18.31
C GLN A 10 -1.58 1.91 -18.86
N SER A 11 -2.31 1.66 -19.94
CA SER A 11 -3.26 2.63 -20.48
C SER A 11 -4.48 2.79 -19.59
N LEU A 12 -4.96 1.71 -18.97
CA LEU A 12 -6.03 1.75 -17.98
C LEU A 12 -5.55 2.44 -16.70
N GLU A 13 -4.39 2.07 -16.17
CA GLU A 13 -3.79 2.69 -14.98
C GLU A 13 -3.66 4.21 -15.17
N ALA A 14 -3.16 4.67 -16.32
CA ALA A 14 -3.07 6.09 -16.65
C ALA A 14 -4.43 6.81 -16.65
N ILE A 15 -5.51 6.13 -17.07
CA ILE A 15 -6.87 6.70 -16.94
C ILE A 15 -7.29 6.76 -15.47
N LEU A 16 -7.10 5.68 -14.72
CA LEU A 16 -7.57 5.58 -13.34
C LEU A 16 -6.88 6.58 -12.40
N SER A 17 -5.62 6.92 -12.68
CA SER A 17 -4.86 7.94 -11.96
C SER A 17 -5.09 9.37 -12.48
N SER A 18 -5.87 9.56 -13.55
CA SER A 18 -6.09 10.88 -14.15
C SER A 18 -7.15 11.71 -13.41
N SER A 19 -7.05 13.04 -13.50
CA SER A 19 -8.08 13.96 -13.01
C SER A 19 -9.44 13.72 -13.69
N PHE A 20 -9.44 13.35 -14.98
CA PHE A 20 -10.65 12.98 -15.72
C PHE A 20 -11.45 11.91 -15.00
N PHE A 21 -10.79 10.85 -14.53
CA PHE A 21 -11.49 9.74 -13.91
C PHE A 21 -12.00 10.09 -12.50
N GLN A 22 -11.25 10.88 -11.74
CA GLN A 22 -11.72 11.43 -10.46
C GLN A 22 -12.99 12.27 -10.63
N GLU A 23 -13.01 13.16 -11.61
CA GLU A 23 -14.20 13.96 -11.96
C GLU A 23 -15.36 13.07 -12.41
N LEU A 24 -15.09 12.04 -13.21
CA LEU A 24 -16.10 11.07 -13.66
C LEU A 24 -16.70 10.31 -12.47
N CYS A 25 -15.89 9.81 -11.54
CA CYS A 25 -16.36 9.13 -10.34
C CYS A 25 -17.25 10.04 -9.50
N ASN A 26 -16.83 11.29 -9.26
CA ASN A 26 -17.63 12.27 -8.52
C ASN A 26 -18.98 12.56 -9.20
N LEU A 27 -18.99 12.65 -10.53
CA LEU A 27 -20.22 12.84 -11.30
C LEU A 27 -21.17 11.63 -11.23
N LEU A 28 -20.63 10.44 -11.41
CA LEU A 28 -21.42 9.20 -11.48
C LEU A 28 -21.90 8.71 -10.10
N ASN A 29 -21.23 9.09 -9.01
CA ASN A 29 -21.63 8.71 -7.64
C ASN A 29 -22.91 9.41 -7.16
N ASN A 30 -23.25 10.58 -7.73
CA ASN A 30 -24.41 11.38 -7.33
C ASN A 30 -25.77 10.83 -7.85
N GLU A 31 -25.87 9.53 -8.16
CA GLU A 31 -27.06 8.82 -8.69
C GLU A 31 -27.68 9.37 -10.00
N SER A 32 -27.14 10.45 -10.58
CA SER A 32 -27.75 11.19 -11.69
C SER A 32 -27.78 10.45 -13.04
N LYS A 33 -27.09 9.30 -13.15
CA LYS A 33 -26.96 8.46 -14.37
C LYS A 33 -26.90 9.31 -15.66
N PRO A 34 -25.86 10.16 -15.81
CA PRO A 34 -25.79 11.17 -16.86
C PRO A 34 -25.60 10.56 -18.24
N THR A 35 -25.97 11.34 -19.25
CA THR A 35 -25.70 11.07 -20.67
C THR A 35 -24.30 11.53 -21.06
N LEU A 36 -23.79 11.05 -22.20
CA LEU A 36 -22.49 11.48 -22.74
C LEU A 36 -22.41 13.01 -22.94
N ARG A 37 -23.52 13.65 -23.30
CA ARG A 37 -23.58 15.11 -23.49
C ARG A 37 -23.36 15.85 -22.18
N GLU A 38 -23.97 15.37 -21.09
CA GLU A 38 -23.84 15.96 -19.76
C GLU A 38 -22.42 15.74 -19.21
N ILE A 39 -21.84 14.56 -19.42
CA ILE A 39 -20.45 14.28 -19.05
C ILE A 39 -19.50 15.25 -19.78
N LYS A 40 -19.62 15.40 -21.10
CA LYS A 40 -18.78 16.32 -21.90
C LYS A 40 -18.98 17.79 -21.57
N GLN A 41 -20.10 18.17 -20.96
CA GLN A 41 -20.35 19.53 -20.51
C GLN A 41 -19.62 19.86 -19.20
N GLN A 42 -19.45 18.87 -18.33
CA GLN A 42 -18.83 19.04 -17.01
C GLN A 42 -17.33 18.73 -17.03
N ILE A 43 -16.92 17.78 -17.86
CA ILE A 43 -15.54 17.32 -17.96
C ILE A 43 -15.03 17.65 -19.35
N SER A 44 -13.94 18.43 -19.43
CA SER A 44 -13.32 18.82 -20.70
C SER A 44 -12.05 18.03 -20.93
N THR A 45 -12.13 16.99 -21.76
CA THR A 45 -10.96 16.18 -22.16
C THR A 45 -11.13 15.72 -23.61
N PRO A 46 -10.10 15.87 -24.47
CA PRO A 46 -10.21 15.55 -25.90
C PRO A 46 -10.39 14.05 -26.19
N LYS A 47 -10.10 13.17 -25.21
CA LYS A 47 -10.14 11.71 -25.35
C LYS A 47 -11.31 11.05 -24.60
N ILE A 48 -12.32 11.81 -24.16
CA ILE A 48 -13.43 11.29 -23.34
C ILE A 48 -14.07 10.03 -23.91
N ASP A 49 -14.38 10.01 -25.21
CA ASP A 49 -15.02 8.85 -25.83
C ASP A 49 -14.13 7.60 -25.74
N GLN A 50 -12.85 7.72 -26.07
CA GLN A 50 -11.87 6.62 -25.99
C GLN A 50 -11.67 6.13 -24.54
N GLN A 51 -11.63 7.07 -23.60
CA GLN A 51 -11.45 6.75 -22.18
C GLN A 51 -12.68 6.03 -21.61
N LEU A 52 -13.90 6.48 -21.93
CA LEU A 52 -15.15 5.82 -21.53
C LEU A 52 -15.29 4.44 -22.16
N ASP A 53 -14.97 4.29 -23.45
CA ASP A 53 -15.01 2.98 -24.12
C ASP A 53 -14.06 1.98 -23.45
N MET A 54 -12.87 2.42 -23.02
CA MET A 54 -11.95 1.57 -22.26
C MET A 54 -12.51 1.24 -20.87
N LEU A 55 -13.06 2.21 -20.14
CA LEU A 55 -13.69 1.96 -18.83
C LEU A 55 -14.90 1.01 -18.91
N ILE A 56 -15.65 1.04 -20.02
CA ILE A 56 -16.75 0.11 -20.28
C ILE A 56 -16.22 -1.29 -20.57
N LYS A 57 -15.19 -1.39 -21.42
CA LYS A 57 -14.56 -2.66 -21.78
C LYS A 57 -14.02 -3.39 -20.54
N GLU A 58 -13.43 -2.65 -19.62
CA GLU A 58 -12.86 -3.17 -18.36
C GLU A 58 -13.92 -3.30 -17.24
N ALA A 59 -15.21 -3.18 -17.57
CA ALA A 59 -16.34 -3.32 -16.64
C ALA A 59 -16.28 -2.38 -15.41
N ILE A 60 -15.63 -1.22 -15.53
CA ILE A 60 -15.57 -0.17 -14.51
C ILE A 60 -16.80 0.74 -14.61
N VAL A 61 -17.25 1.02 -15.84
CA VAL A 61 -18.41 1.84 -16.14
C VAL A 61 -19.42 1.02 -16.95
N LYS A 62 -20.70 1.13 -16.62
CA LYS A 62 -21.80 0.60 -17.44
C LYS A 62 -22.39 1.72 -18.29
N ARG A 63 -22.70 1.41 -19.55
CA ARG A 63 -23.57 2.24 -20.39
C ARG A 63 -24.85 1.48 -20.71
N GLU A 64 -25.98 2.01 -20.27
CA GLU A 64 -27.32 1.43 -20.48
C GLU A 64 -28.29 2.56 -20.81
N ASP A 65 -29.11 2.39 -21.85
CA ASP A 65 -30.06 3.42 -22.32
C ASP A 65 -29.44 4.82 -22.51
N LYS A 66 -28.21 4.85 -23.04
CA LYS A 66 -27.38 6.07 -23.25
C LYS A 66 -26.98 6.80 -21.96
N ARG A 67 -27.19 6.19 -20.80
CA ARG A 67 -26.79 6.68 -19.49
C ARG A 67 -25.60 5.89 -18.97
N TYR A 68 -24.75 6.57 -18.22
CA TYR A 68 -23.52 6.00 -17.66
C TYR A 68 -23.68 5.85 -16.15
N SER A 69 -23.14 4.77 -15.59
CA SER A 69 -23.07 4.52 -14.15
C SER A 69 -21.79 3.77 -13.79
N LEU A 70 -21.29 3.94 -12.57
CA LEU A 70 -20.19 3.12 -12.06
C LEU A 70 -20.68 1.68 -11.81
N LEU A 71 -19.83 0.71 -12.10
CA LEU A 71 -20.04 -0.71 -11.77
C LEU A 71 -19.27 -1.13 -10.51
N LEU A 72 -18.38 -0.28 -10.03
CA LEU A 72 -17.53 -0.58 -8.89
C LEU A 72 -18.31 -0.46 -7.59
N PRO A 73 -18.20 -1.43 -6.66
CA PRO A 73 -18.72 -1.27 -5.31
C PRO A 73 -17.97 -0.14 -4.59
N THR A 74 -18.71 0.72 -3.89
CA THR A 74 -18.12 1.71 -2.99
C THR A 74 -17.90 1.09 -1.62
N MET A 75 -16.65 1.04 -1.20
CA MET A 75 -16.23 0.69 0.14
C MET A 75 -16.51 1.85 1.09
N GLN A 76 -17.36 1.54 2.07
CA GLN A 76 -17.69 2.37 3.21
C GLN A 76 -17.27 1.61 4.46
N ALA A 77 -17.24 2.28 5.62
CA ALA A 77 -17.01 1.61 6.90
C ALA A 77 -18.00 0.44 7.06
N SER A 78 -17.47 -0.79 7.14
CA SER A 78 -18.31 -1.98 7.29
C SER A 78 -18.91 -1.99 8.69
N THR A 79 -20.23 -2.20 8.76
CA THR A 79 -20.99 -2.32 10.02
C THR A 79 -21.57 -3.73 10.21
N SER A 80 -21.07 -4.70 9.42
CA SER A 80 -21.49 -6.09 9.54
C SER A 80 -21.07 -6.64 10.90
N MET A 81 -21.95 -7.41 11.54
CA MET A 81 -21.66 -8.09 12.81
C MET A 81 -20.38 -8.94 12.71
N THR A 82 -20.17 -9.64 11.58
CA THR A 82 -18.98 -10.44 11.34
C THR A 82 -17.71 -9.58 11.32
N TYR A 83 -17.75 -8.42 10.67
CA TYR A 83 -16.61 -7.50 10.58
C TYR A 83 -16.22 -6.97 11.97
N GLU A 84 -17.19 -6.47 12.74
CA GLU A 84 -16.95 -5.93 14.09
C GLU A 84 -16.39 -6.99 15.04
N MET A 85 -16.91 -8.23 14.98
CA MET A 85 -16.38 -9.34 15.79
C MET A 85 -14.92 -9.67 15.44
N VAL A 86 -14.58 -9.74 14.16
CA VAL A 86 -13.20 -10.02 13.72
C VAL A 86 -12.28 -8.85 14.11
N LYS A 87 -12.73 -7.61 13.94
CA LYS A 87 -12.00 -6.40 14.34
C LYS A 87 -11.63 -6.40 15.82
N GLU A 88 -12.58 -6.68 16.70
CA GLU A 88 -12.32 -6.76 18.15
C GLU A 88 -11.27 -7.84 18.49
N LYS A 89 -11.36 -9.01 17.84
CA LYS A 89 -10.38 -10.09 18.03
C LYS A 89 -8.99 -9.70 17.52
N VAL A 90 -8.89 -9.08 16.35
CA VAL A 90 -7.60 -8.63 15.78
C VAL A 90 -6.97 -7.56 16.65
N ILE A 91 -7.73 -6.54 17.09
CA ILE A 91 -7.22 -5.51 17.99
C ILE A 91 -6.73 -6.13 19.30
N SER A 92 -7.51 -7.04 19.90
CA SER A 92 -7.15 -7.71 21.14
C SER A 92 -5.88 -8.53 20.99
N TYR A 93 -5.74 -9.27 19.89
CA TYR A 93 -4.54 -10.03 19.55
C TYR A 93 -3.32 -9.12 19.41
N LEU A 94 -3.41 -8.08 18.58
CA LEU A 94 -2.29 -7.15 18.33
C LEU A 94 -1.89 -6.37 19.59
N ALA A 95 -2.85 -6.02 20.45
CA ALA A 95 -2.60 -5.30 21.70
C ALA A 95 -1.81 -6.13 22.71
N ALA A 96 -1.95 -7.46 22.68
CA ALA A 96 -1.22 -8.38 23.55
C ALA A 96 0.25 -8.60 23.14
N LEU A 97 0.62 -8.23 21.90
CA LEU A 97 1.96 -8.39 21.36
C LEU A 97 2.87 -7.21 21.73
N SER A 98 4.18 -7.48 21.83
CA SER A 98 5.21 -6.43 21.85
C SER A 98 5.20 -5.62 20.55
N LEU A 99 5.84 -4.45 20.53
CA LEU A 99 5.92 -3.61 19.32
C LEU A 99 6.56 -4.36 18.14
N GLU A 100 7.58 -5.16 18.41
CA GLU A 100 8.28 -5.95 17.40
C GLU A 100 7.38 -7.04 16.81
N GLU A 101 6.79 -7.88 17.67
CA GLU A 101 5.88 -8.95 17.26
C GLU A 101 4.63 -8.40 16.56
N ARG A 102 4.09 -7.27 17.04
CA ARG A 102 2.94 -6.60 16.42
C ARG A 102 3.25 -6.15 15.00
N SER A 103 4.41 -5.57 14.76
CA SER A 103 4.81 -5.12 13.43
C SER A 103 4.90 -6.30 12.46
N ILE A 104 5.47 -7.42 12.91
CA ILE A 104 5.53 -8.67 12.15
C ILE A 104 4.10 -9.20 11.91
N ALA A 105 3.23 -9.18 12.92
CA ALA A 105 1.83 -9.58 12.80
C ALA A 105 1.06 -8.81 11.73
N PHE A 106 1.22 -7.48 11.68
CA PHE A 106 0.62 -6.63 10.64
C PHE A 106 1.02 -7.08 9.23
N ILE A 107 2.30 -7.40 9.02
CA ILE A 107 2.80 -7.84 7.71
C ILE A 107 2.28 -9.23 7.33
N HIS A 108 2.11 -10.14 8.30
CA HIS A 108 1.52 -11.46 8.04
C HIS A 108 0.03 -11.41 7.75
N LEU A 109 -0.71 -10.57 8.49
CA LEU A 109 -2.14 -10.39 8.27
C LEU A 109 -2.44 -9.68 6.95
N TYR A 110 -1.49 -8.98 6.34
CA TYR A 110 -1.78 -8.30 5.06
C TYR A 110 -2.19 -9.33 3.98
N PRO A 111 -3.33 -9.15 3.31
CA PRO A 111 -3.76 -10.04 2.24
C PRO A 111 -2.78 -10.06 1.07
N LYS A 112 -2.05 -11.16 0.90
CA LYS A 112 -1.05 -11.33 -0.17
C LYS A 112 -1.63 -11.78 -1.51
N ASN A 113 -2.89 -12.24 -1.54
CA ASN A 113 -3.56 -12.68 -2.76
C ASN A 113 -4.01 -11.47 -3.57
N LYS A 114 -3.49 -11.33 -4.80
CA LYS A 114 -3.71 -10.20 -5.70
C LYS A 114 -5.02 -10.25 -6.50
N ASP A 115 -5.91 -11.19 -6.21
CA ASP A 115 -7.15 -11.33 -6.98
C ASP A 115 -8.19 -10.33 -6.46
N TYR A 116 -8.07 -9.09 -6.93
CA TYR A 116 -8.90 -7.98 -6.49
C TYR A 116 -9.96 -7.66 -7.53
N SER A 117 -11.22 -7.77 -7.13
CA SER A 117 -12.28 -7.04 -7.83
C SER A 117 -12.08 -5.55 -7.56
N PRO A 118 -12.04 -4.68 -8.60
CA PRO A 118 -11.97 -3.24 -8.44
C PRO A 118 -13.05 -2.66 -7.51
N PHE A 119 -12.71 -1.63 -6.72
CA PHE A 119 -13.65 -0.94 -5.83
C PHE A 119 -13.34 0.55 -5.71
N LEU A 120 -14.32 1.33 -5.25
CA LEU A 120 -14.13 2.73 -4.87
C LEU A 120 -13.88 2.80 -3.37
N LEU A 121 -12.88 3.55 -2.93
CA LEU A 121 -12.58 3.82 -1.54
C LEU A 121 -12.99 5.26 -1.21
N ASP A 122 -13.85 5.42 -0.22
CA ASP A 122 -14.09 6.73 0.39
C ASP A 122 -12.83 7.19 1.13
N GLU A 123 -12.41 8.43 0.93
CA GLU A 123 -11.18 8.98 1.56
C GLU A 123 -11.27 9.06 3.09
N THR A 124 -12.48 8.98 3.64
CA THR A 124 -12.72 8.94 5.08
C THR A 124 -12.50 7.55 5.69
N VAL A 125 -12.44 6.50 4.87
CA VAL A 125 -12.28 5.12 5.33
C VAL A 125 -10.80 4.85 5.61
N PRO A 126 -10.43 4.46 6.85
CA PRO A 126 -9.09 4.00 7.15
C PRO A 126 -8.72 2.84 6.23
N PHE A 127 -7.54 2.91 5.60
CA PHE A 127 -7.10 1.89 4.67
C PHE A 127 -5.60 1.69 4.80
N SER A 128 -5.15 0.45 4.66
CA SER A 128 -3.73 0.10 4.70
C SER A 128 -3.16 -0.12 3.30
N TYR A 129 -1.98 0.43 3.09
CA TYR A 129 -1.21 0.36 1.85
C TYR A 129 0.06 -0.43 2.11
N TYR A 130 0.28 -1.45 1.29
CA TYR A 130 1.39 -2.38 1.41
C TYR A 130 2.39 -2.15 0.30
N ALA A 131 3.66 -2.05 0.69
CA ALA A 131 4.76 -1.99 -0.25
C ALA A 131 5.86 -2.96 0.15
N THR A 132 6.48 -3.58 -0.85
CA THR A 132 7.58 -4.52 -0.63
C THR A 132 8.63 -4.40 -1.72
N ILE A 133 9.88 -4.57 -1.32
CA ILE A 133 11.04 -4.81 -2.19
C ILE A 133 11.76 -6.04 -1.67
N PHE A 134 12.28 -6.87 -2.58
CA PHE A 134 12.95 -8.10 -2.20
C PHE A 134 14.02 -8.52 -3.21
N ASN A 135 15.02 -9.24 -2.71
CA ASN A 135 15.91 -10.11 -3.47
C ASN A 135 16.03 -11.46 -2.74
N ASP A 136 16.99 -12.28 -3.12
CA ASP A 136 17.18 -13.62 -2.53
C ASP A 136 17.65 -13.59 -1.06
N LEU A 137 18.10 -12.43 -0.56
CA LEU A 137 18.74 -12.29 0.76
C LEU A 137 17.89 -11.49 1.75
N VAL A 138 17.17 -10.48 1.25
CA VAL A 138 16.46 -9.52 2.08
C VAL A 138 15.13 -9.18 1.44
N THR A 139 14.08 -9.17 2.25
CA THR A 139 12.79 -8.55 1.94
C THR A 139 12.56 -7.39 2.89
N ILE A 140 12.20 -6.22 2.38
CA ILE A 140 11.78 -5.08 3.19
C ILE A 140 10.33 -4.79 2.85
N THR A 141 9.48 -4.89 3.87
CA THR A 141 8.04 -4.74 3.71
C THR A 141 7.52 -3.63 4.62
N SER A 142 6.69 -2.76 4.06
CA SER A 142 6.07 -1.67 4.77
C SER A 142 4.55 -1.73 4.66
N LEU A 143 3.88 -1.36 5.74
CA LEU A 143 2.44 -1.11 5.77
C LEU A 143 2.20 0.30 6.27
N ALA A 144 1.32 1.06 5.61
CA ALA A 144 1.06 2.45 5.95
C ALA A 144 -0.41 2.84 5.78
N THR A 145 -0.82 3.95 6.38
CA THR A 145 -2.17 4.52 6.22
C THR A 145 -2.30 5.43 5.00
N GLN A 146 -1.20 5.68 4.29
CA GLN A 146 -1.14 6.49 3.07
C GLN A 146 -0.46 5.70 1.96
N GLU A 147 -0.93 5.87 0.72
CA GLU A 147 -0.36 5.19 -0.45
C GLU A 147 1.08 5.62 -0.73
N ASP A 148 1.37 6.90 -0.56
CA ASP A 148 2.71 7.46 -0.74
C ASP A 148 3.36 7.68 0.64
N ALA A 149 3.54 6.62 1.41
CA ALA A 149 4.15 6.73 2.73
C ALA A 149 5.67 6.83 2.66
N TRP A 150 6.29 7.63 3.54
CA TRP A 150 7.75 7.81 3.61
C TRP A 150 8.46 6.54 4.12
N THR A 151 8.62 5.57 3.24
CA THR A 151 9.29 4.29 3.49
C THR A 151 10.06 3.86 2.26
N LEU A 152 11.11 3.05 2.47
CA LEU A 152 11.96 2.57 1.40
C LEU A 152 11.19 1.78 0.32
N PRO A 153 10.28 0.85 0.66
CA PRO A 153 9.52 0.12 -0.37
C PRO A 153 8.59 1.02 -1.19
N HIS A 154 7.91 1.99 -0.55
CA HIS A 154 7.02 2.92 -1.27
C HIS A 154 7.81 3.86 -2.20
N TYR A 155 9.04 4.26 -1.83
CA TYR A 155 9.94 4.99 -2.73
C TYR A 155 10.18 4.23 -4.03
N PHE A 156 10.64 2.97 -3.94
CA PHE A 156 10.93 2.18 -5.15
C PHE A 156 9.66 1.89 -5.97
N GLN A 157 8.52 1.66 -5.32
CA GLN A 157 7.25 1.49 -6.04
C GLN A 157 6.80 2.75 -6.77
N SER A 158 6.92 3.92 -6.13
CA SER A 158 6.62 5.22 -6.75
C SER A 158 7.55 5.48 -7.94
N HIS A 159 8.84 5.19 -7.77
CA HIS A 159 9.85 5.34 -8.81
C HIS A 159 9.58 4.43 -10.03
N LEU A 160 9.22 3.16 -9.80
CA LEU A 160 8.86 2.22 -10.88
C LEU A 160 7.64 2.69 -11.69
N LYS A 161 6.69 3.39 -11.04
CA LYS A 161 5.52 3.96 -11.71
C LYS A 161 5.84 5.24 -12.50
N SER A 162 7.07 5.74 -12.46
CA SER A 162 7.45 7.06 -13.00
C SER A 162 6.52 8.18 -12.52
N ALA A 163 5.94 8.02 -11.33
CA ALA A 163 5.02 8.98 -10.75
C ALA A 163 5.87 10.10 -10.14
N ALA A 164 5.68 11.34 -10.64
CA ALA A 164 6.30 12.48 -10.01
C ALA A 164 5.74 12.64 -8.59
N ASN A 165 6.53 12.27 -7.59
CA ASN A 165 6.15 12.39 -6.19
C ASN A 165 7.17 13.25 -5.46
N SER A 166 6.79 14.51 -5.21
CA SER A 166 7.66 15.48 -4.53
C SER A 166 8.06 15.04 -3.12
N LEU A 167 7.32 14.11 -2.51
CA LEU A 167 7.69 13.50 -1.24
C LEU A 167 9.10 12.89 -1.33
N PHE A 168 9.40 12.18 -2.42
CA PHE A 168 10.62 11.38 -2.58
C PHE A 168 11.79 12.11 -3.26
N GLU A 169 11.68 13.39 -3.58
CA GLU A 169 12.76 14.20 -4.18
C GLU A 169 14.13 14.04 -3.49
N PRO A 170 14.24 13.99 -2.14
CA PRO A 170 15.53 13.78 -1.49
C PRO A 170 16.15 12.41 -1.81
N MET A 171 15.31 11.37 -1.97
CA MET A 171 15.73 10.02 -2.28
C MET A 171 16.02 9.82 -3.77
N GLU A 172 15.28 10.48 -4.64
CA GLU A 172 15.63 10.56 -6.06
C GLU A 172 17.00 11.20 -6.26
N SER A 173 17.34 12.24 -5.48
CA SER A 173 18.66 12.88 -5.55
C SER A 173 19.79 11.99 -4.99
N LEU A 174 19.48 11.10 -4.04
CA LEU A 174 20.46 10.27 -3.34
C LEU A 174 20.70 8.91 -4.02
N ILE A 175 19.61 8.23 -4.36
CA ILE A 175 19.58 6.85 -4.88
C ILE A 175 19.31 6.86 -6.39
N GLY A 176 18.49 7.77 -6.89
CA GLY A 176 18.24 7.94 -8.33
C GLY A 176 17.62 6.70 -8.99
N ASP A 177 18.24 6.25 -10.08
CA ASP A 177 17.82 5.14 -10.94
C ASP A 177 18.42 3.78 -10.50
N VAL A 178 18.97 3.70 -9.29
CA VAL A 178 19.54 2.45 -8.78
C VAL A 178 18.48 1.36 -8.78
N ASP A 179 18.83 0.24 -9.42
CA ASP A 179 18.00 -0.96 -9.46
C ASP A 179 17.70 -1.49 -8.03
N PRO A 180 16.43 -1.82 -7.71
CA PRO A 180 16.05 -2.30 -6.37
C PRO A 180 16.77 -3.58 -5.93
N HIS A 181 17.08 -4.49 -6.86
CA HIS A 181 17.77 -5.74 -6.55
C HIS A 181 19.22 -5.46 -6.15
N TYR A 182 19.93 -4.66 -6.95
CA TYR A 182 21.30 -4.23 -6.61
C TYR A 182 21.34 -3.41 -5.31
N TYR A 183 20.35 -2.54 -5.08
CA TYR A 183 20.23 -1.81 -3.82
C TYR A 183 20.18 -2.77 -2.63
N LEU A 184 19.37 -3.82 -2.71
CA LEU A 184 19.22 -4.81 -1.64
C LEU A 184 20.48 -5.66 -1.40
N ASP A 185 21.30 -5.92 -2.42
CA ASP A 185 22.62 -6.56 -2.23
C ASP A 185 23.55 -5.71 -1.34
N GLN A 186 23.51 -4.38 -1.52
CA GLN A 186 24.28 -3.45 -0.72
C GLN A 186 23.70 -3.32 0.70
N VAL A 187 22.38 -3.30 0.83
CA VAL A 187 21.68 -3.30 2.12
C VAL A 187 22.02 -4.55 2.93
N TRP A 188 21.95 -5.74 2.34
CA TRP A 188 22.34 -6.98 3.00
C TRP A 188 23.75 -6.88 3.60
N THR A 189 24.71 -6.40 2.81
CA THR A 189 26.10 -6.23 3.26
C THR A 189 26.23 -5.26 4.44
N ILE A 190 25.37 -4.24 4.52
CA ILE A 190 25.31 -3.30 5.64
C ILE A 190 24.69 -3.97 6.86
N LEU A 191 23.55 -4.65 6.70
CA LEU A 191 22.84 -5.34 7.78
C LEU A 191 23.69 -6.44 8.41
N ASP A 192 24.38 -7.26 7.61
CA ASP A 192 25.31 -8.30 8.10
C ASP A 192 26.44 -7.68 8.95
N LYS A 193 27.01 -6.54 8.53
CA LYS A 193 28.02 -5.82 9.33
C LYS A 193 27.47 -5.30 10.65
N ILE A 194 26.22 -4.83 10.68
CA ILE A 194 25.53 -4.38 11.89
C ILE A 194 25.31 -5.57 12.84
N GLN A 195 24.82 -6.70 12.33
CA GLN A 195 24.61 -7.93 13.10
C GLN A 195 25.92 -8.49 13.68
N GLN A 196 27.02 -8.39 12.93
CA GLN A 196 28.38 -8.72 13.41
C GLN A 196 28.97 -7.66 14.36
N GLN A 197 28.21 -6.63 14.74
CA GLN A 197 28.61 -5.55 15.66
C GLN A 197 29.89 -4.83 15.22
N ARG A 198 30.09 -4.66 13.91
CA ARG A 198 31.26 -3.94 13.36
C ARG A 198 31.18 -2.47 13.73
N ARG A 199 32.24 -1.95 14.38
CA ARG A 199 32.30 -0.53 14.81
C ARG A 199 32.33 0.46 13.65
N ARG A 200 32.92 0.09 12.52
CA ARG A 200 33.09 0.99 11.37
C ARG A 200 32.42 0.41 10.13
N ILE A 201 31.37 1.09 9.68
CA ILE A 201 30.74 0.86 8.38
C ILE A 201 31.05 2.11 7.53
N ARG A 202 31.49 1.90 6.30
CA ARG A 202 31.85 3.00 5.39
C ARG A 202 30.57 3.71 4.94
N GLU A 203 30.55 5.03 5.04
CA GLU A 203 29.48 5.86 4.49
C GLU A 203 29.38 5.71 2.97
N ASN A 204 28.15 5.51 2.50
CA ASN A 204 27.77 5.47 1.11
C ASN A 204 26.28 5.82 1.00
N ILE A 205 25.77 5.97 -0.22
CA ILE A 205 24.38 6.34 -0.47
C ILE A 205 23.38 5.36 0.17
N PHE A 206 23.73 4.05 0.24
CA PHE A 206 22.89 3.00 0.81
C PHE A 206 22.77 3.10 2.33
N LEU A 207 23.86 3.40 3.03
CA LEU A 207 23.84 3.63 4.47
C LEU A 207 23.04 4.89 4.79
N THR A 208 23.27 5.97 4.03
CA THR A 208 22.56 7.23 4.19
C THR A 208 21.06 7.06 3.94
N SER A 209 20.66 6.33 2.90
CA SER A 209 19.24 6.10 2.61
C SER A 209 18.55 5.24 3.67
N LEU A 210 19.20 4.17 4.16
CA LEU A 210 18.67 3.37 5.27
C LEU A 210 18.44 4.23 6.52
N GLN A 211 19.34 5.17 6.81
CA GLN A 211 19.19 6.11 7.91
C GLN A 211 18.05 7.12 7.67
N GLN A 212 17.91 7.67 6.45
CA GLN A 212 16.82 8.61 6.13
C GLN A 212 15.43 7.97 6.22
N PHE A 213 15.32 6.68 5.89
CA PHE A 213 14.10 5.90 6.09
C PHE A 213 13.95 5.32 7.51
N GLN A 214 14.84 5.69 8.43
CA GLN A 214 14.81 5.24 9.83
C GLN A 214 14.78 3.71 9.97
N LEU A 215 15.48 3.01 9.08
CA LEU A 215 15.68 1.55 9.16
C LEU A 215 16.90 1.21 10.03
N ILE A 216 17.83 2.15 10.13
CA ILE A 216 19.00 2.09 11.00
C ILE A 216 19.23 3.44 11.66
N ASP A 217 19.96 3.43 12.78
CA ASP A 217 20.42 4.64 13.47
C ASP A 217 21.81 4.43 14.06
N TYR A 218 22.51 5.52 14.37
CA TYR A 218 23.83 5.47 15.01
C TYR A 218 23.75 5.88 16.48
N GLN A 219 23.89 4.88 17.37
CA GLN A 219 23.84 5.02 18.82
C GLN A 219 25.09 4.40 19.43
N ASP A 220 26.24 5.09 19.28
CA ASP A 220 27.61 4.59 19.53
C ASP A 220 28.08 3.47 18.60
N ARG A 221 27.14 2.72 18.03
CA ARG A 221 27.29 1.78 16.92
C ARG A 221 26.04 1.87 16.04
N TRP A 222 26.16 1.42 14.80
CA TRP A 222 24.98 1.24 13.96
C TRP A 222 24.08 0.16 14.55
N VAL A 223 22.78 0.46 14.61
CA VAL A 223 21.73 -0.45 15.07
C VAL A 223 20.59 -0.45 14.06
N VAL A 224 19.91 -1.59 13.91
CA VAL A 224 18.66 -1.66 13.16
C VAL A 224 17.52 -1.20 14.08
N THR A 225 16.71 -0.28 13.59
CA THR A 225 15.63 0.38 14.36
C THR A 225 14.25 -0.23 14.09
N VAL A 226 14.16 -1.09 13.09
CA VAL A 226 12.95 -1.80 12.71
C VAL A 226 13.04 -3.29 13.05
N PRO A 227 11.90 -3.98 13.27
CA PRO A 227 11.86 -5.42 13.49
C PRO A 227 12.54 -6.22 12.37
N ILE A 228 13.34 -7.21 12.77
CA ILE A 228 13.94 -8.19 11.86
C ILE A 228 13.28 -9.55 12.09
N GLN A 229 12.58 -10.04 11.08
CA GLN A 229 12.09 -11.40 11.04
C GLN A 229 13.14 -12.32 10.39
N THR A 230 13.47 -13.41 11.06
CA THR A 230 14.35 -14.47 10.54
C THR A 230 13.66 -15.83 10.61
N SER A 231 14.27 -16.88 10.05
CA SER A 231 13.80 -18.26 10.23
C SER A 231 13.73 -18.71 11.70
N LEU A 232 14.45 -18.03 12.61
CA LEU A 232 14.46 -18.30 14.05
C LEU A 232 13.36 -17.53 14.80
N THR A 233 12.71 -16.56 14.15
CA THR A 233 11.64 -15.77 14.76
C THR A 233 10.42 -16.66 14.92
N THR A 234 10.21 -17.18 16.12
CA THR A 234 9.00 -17.92 16.47
C THR A 234 7.87 -16.94 16.72
N PHE A 235 7.03 -16.77 15.70
CA PHE A 235 5.81 -15.96 15.80
C PHE A 235 4.59 -16.88 15.83
N GLY A 236 3.82 -16.81 16.91
CA GLY A 236 2.56 -17.54 17.05
C GLY A 236 1.43 -16.79 16.36
N LEU A 237 1.26 -17.02 15.06
CA LEU A 237 0.03 -16.64 14.37
C LEU A 237 -1.14 -17.38 15.03
N ASN A 238 -2.15 -16.63 15.46
CA ASN A 238 -3.41 -17.24 15.84
C ASN A 238 -4.10 -17.71 14.56
N ARG A 239 -3.95 -19.00 14.24
CA ARG A 239 -4.49 -19.59 12.99
C ARG A 239 -5.99 -19.44 12.86
N GLU A 240 -6.73 -19.57 13.95
CA GLU A 240 -8.19 -19.37 13.96
C GLU A 240 -8.53 -17.93 13.58
N LEU A 241 -7.81 -16.95 14.14
CA LEU A 241 -7.97 -15.55 13.78
C LEU A 241 -7.58 -15.26 12.33
N GLU A 242 -6.50 -15.88 11.83
CA GLU A 242 -6.06 -15.73 10.44
C GLU A 242 -7.11 -16.28 9.47
N GLU A 243 -7.69 -17.45 9.78
CA GLU A 243 -8.81 -18.04 9.02
C GLU A 243 -10.03 -17.11 9.03
N GLU A 244 -10.46 -16.63 10.20
CA GLU A 244 -11.57 -15.68 10.31
C GLU A 244 -11.33 -14.37 9.55
N PHE A 245 -10.11 -13.82 9.65
CA PHE A 245 -9.71 -12.61 8.93
C PHE A 245 -9.69 -12.84 7.41
N SER A 246 -9.25 -14.01 6.95
CA SER A 246 -9.20 -14.36 5.53
C SER A 246 -10.58 -14.47 4.87
N HIS A 247 -11.65 -14.64 5.66
CA HIS A 247 -13.03 -14.65 5.18
C HIS A 247 -13.58 -13.26 4.86
N LEU A 248 -12.96 -12.21 5.37
CA LEU A 248 -13.29 -10.84 4.97
C LEU A 248 -12.86 -10.61 3.52
N SER A 249 -13.54 -9.71 2.81
CA SER A 249 -13.07 -9.29 1.49
C SER A 249 -11.70 -8.60 1.59
N PHE A 250 -10.92 -8.57 0.51
CA PHE A 250 -9.63 -7.87 0.49
C PHE A 250 -9.73 -6.42 0.99
N ALA A 251 -10.78 -5.70 0.56
CA ALA A 251 -10.99 -4.33 0.95
C ALA A 251 -11.29 -4.20 2.46
N GLU A 252 -12.10 -5.09 3.02
CA GLU A 252 -12.36 -5.15 4.46
C GLU A 252 -11.09 -5.52 5.25
N GLN A 253 -10.27 -6.44 4.76
CA GLN A 253 -8.99 -6.79 5.37
C GLN A 253 -8.05 -5.57 5.42
N CYS A 254 -7.89 -4.86 4.30
CA CYS A 254 -7.06 -3.67 4.24
C CYS A 254 -7.62 -2.51 5.09
N MET A 255 -8.95 -2.36 5.12
CA MET A 255 -9.63 -1.39 5.96
C MET A 255 -9.38 -1.68 7.44
N LEU A 256 -9.59 -2.93 7.87
CA LEU A 256 -9.37 -3.36 9.26
C LEU A 256 -7.93 -3.15 9.70
N LEU A 257 -6.96 -3.46 8.84
CA LEU A 257 -5.55 -3.18 9.13
C LEU A 257 -5.26 -1.66 9.20
N GLY A 258 -5.91 -0.86 8.35
CA GLY A 258 -5.85 0.61 8.41
C GLY A 258 -6.42 1.16 9.73
N GLU A 259 -7.56 0.64 10.16
CA GLU A 259 -8.17 0.96 11.47
C GLU A 259 -7.26 0.54 12.63
N CYS A 260 -6.64 -0.64 12.55
CA CYS A 260 -5.72 -1.13 13.57
C CYS A 260 -4.46 -0.23 13.66
N LEU A 261 -3.89 0.18 12.52
CA LEU A 261 -2.77 1.13 12.50
C LEU A 261 -3.14 2.43 13.22
N GLN A 262 -4.29 3.01 12.90
CA GLN A 262 -4.79 4.22 13.56
C GLN A 262 -5.03 4.01 15.06
N TYR A 263 -5.63 2.87 15.45
CA TYR A 263 -5.87 2.51 16.85
C TYR A 263 -4.57 2.49 17.67
N PHE A 264 -3.48 1.98 17.10
CA PHE A 264 -2.16 1.96 17.75
C PHE A 264 -1.34 3.25 17.55
N GLY A 265 -1.90 4.29 16.92
CA GLY A 265 -1.21 5.55 16.66
C GLY A 265 -0.06 5.43 15.66
N LEU A 266 -0.10 4.43 14.78
CA LEU A 266 0.92 4.17 13.76
C LEU A 266 0.45 4.73 12.41
N SER A 267 1.24 5.60 11.80
CA SER A 267 1.03 6.02 10.41
C SER A 267 1.65 5.03 9.41
N GLN A 268 2.72 4.36 9.83
CA GLN A 268 3.44 3.37 9.04
C GLN A 268 4.26 2.43 9.95
N LEU A 269 4.59 1.27 9.42
CA LEU A 269 5.56 0.34 9.98
C LEU A 269 6.36 -0.32 8.87
N THR A 270 7.55 -0.81 9.20
CA THR A 270 8.41 -1.55 8.27
C THR A 270 9.03 -2.74 9.00
N VAL A 271 9.11 -3.87 8.31
CA VAL A 271 9.75 -5.10 8.79
C VAL A 271 10.76 -5.55 7.75
N ILE A 272 11.93 -5.97 8.23
CA ILE A 272 12.98 -6.59 7.40
C ILE A 272 12.87 -8.11 7.61
N THR A 273 12.87 -8.89 6.53
CA THR A 273 12.93 -10.35 6.57
C THR A 273 14.21 -10.84 5.91
N MET A 274 14.95 -11.72 6.59
CA MET A 274 16.21 -12.30 6.13
C MET A 274 16.34 -13.78 6.53
#